data_AF-A0A2C2V1R5-F1
#
_entry.id   AF-A0A2C2V1R5-F1
#
_cell.length_a   1.000
_cell.length_b   1.000
_cell.length_c   1.000
_cell.angle_alpha   90.00
_cell.angle_beta   90.00
_cell.angle_gamma   90.00
#
_symmetry.space_group_name_H-M   'P 1'
#
loop_
_entity.id
_entity.type
_entity.pdbx_description
1 polymer ?
#
loop_
_entity_poly.entity_id
_entity_poly.type
_entity_poly.pdbx_seq_one_letter_code
_entity_poly.pdbx_strand_id
1 'polypeptide(L)'
;MSRSGAVRYEFGYVVDESHPYFTQESGDREDNPNQNIANMTAGAKAGFKYFDIKEVSEISVKVRGTGKGELQVSTTTSGEKVARIPISPEEDWLMYRSPMKINDGVNALYFTYQGDGAIDLYSFTIE
;
A
#
# COMPACT_ATOMS: atom_id res chain seq x y z
N MET A 1 -8.29 2.10 -2.79
CA MET A 1 -9.02 2.87 -3.83
C MET A 1 -8.14 3.01 -5.05
N SER A 2 -8.69 3.06 -6.26
CA SER A 2 -7.91 3.34 -7.48
C SER A 2 -7.62 4.84 -7.57
N ARG A 3 -6.89 5.26 -8.63
CA ARG A 3 -6.68 6.69 -8.94
C ARG A 3 -8.01 7.46 -9.08
N SER A 4 -9.04 6.81 -9.62
CA SER A 4 -10.35 7.42 -9.89
C SER A 4 -11.26 7.46 -8.66
N GLY A 5 -10.87 6.82 -7.55
CA GLY A 5 -11.65 6.84 -6.32
C GLY A 5 -11.96 5.47 -5.75
N ALA A 6 -12.80 5.46 -4.73
CA ALA A 6 -13.44 4.25 -4.25
C ALA A 6 -14.63 3.93 -5.15
N VAL A 7 -14.89 2.64 -5.37
CA VAL A 7 -16.09 2.14 -6.05
C VAL A 7 -16.90 1.32 -5.08
N ARG A 8 -18.21 1.30 -5.27
CA ARG A 8 -19.12 0.47 -4.51
C ARG A 8 -19.11 -0.94 -5.07
N TYR A 9 -18.96 -1.94 -4.21
CA TYR A 9 -19.18 -3.34 -4.57
C TYR A 9 -20.68 -3.64 -4.46
N GLU A 10 -21.34 -3.81 -5.59
CA GLU A 10 -22.78 -4.06 -5.69
C GLU A 10 -23.07 -5.10 -6.77
N PHE A 11 -24.05 -5.96 -6.52
CA PHE A 11 -24.41 -7.03 -7.47
C PHE A 11 -24.83 -6.43 -8.81
N GLY A 12 -24.22 -6.91 -9.90
CA GLY A 12 -24.46 -6.40 -11.26
C GLY A 12 -23.60 -5.21 -11.68
N TYR A 13 -22.78 -4.65 -10.78
CA TYR A 13 -21.83 -3.59 -11.12
C TYR A 13 -20.45 -4.20 -11.45
N VAL A 14 -19.91 -3.86 -12.62
CA VAL A 14 -18.56 -4.29 -13.02
C VAL A 14 -17.55 -3.32 -12.42
N VAL A 15 -16.72 -3.83 -11.52
CA VAL A 15 -15.56 -3.09 -11.00
C VAL A 15 -14.46 -3.15 -12.04
N ASP A 16 -13.95 -1.97 -12.42
CA ASP A 16 -12.86 -1.84 -13.38
C ASP A 16 -11.60 -2.59 -12.92
N GLU A 17 -10.92 -3.27 -13.84
CA GLU A 17 -9.75 -4.12 -13.55
C GLU A 17 -8.56 -3.34 -12.98
N SER A 18 -8.53 -2.01 -13.08
CA SER A 18 -7.50 -1.18 -12.44
C SER A 18 -7.69 -1.01 -10.93
N HIS A 19 -8.82 -1.47 -10.38
CA HIS A 19 -9.09 -1.34 -8.96
C HIS A 19 -8.24 -2.30 -8.11
N PRO A 20 -7.59 -1.80 -7.06
CA PRO A 20 -6.96 -2.66 -6.08
C PRO A 20 -8.04 -3.40 -5.26
N TYR A 21 -7.73 -4.62 -4.84
CA TYR A 21 -8.63 -5.49 -4.10
C TYR A 21 -7.88 -6.25 -3.00
N PHE A 22 -8.62 -6.72 -2.00
CA PHE A 22 -8.08 -7.62 -0.98
C PHE A 22 -8.11 -9.05 -1.50
N THR A 23 -7.02 -9.79 -1.32
CA THR A 23 -6.95 -11.22 -1.67
C THR A 23 -6.03 -11.95 -0.68
N GLN A 24 -5.96 -13.27 -0.81
CA GLN A 24 -5.11 -14.16 -0.01
C GLN A 24 -4.64 -15.34 -0.86
N GLU A 25 -3.47 -15.89 -0.56
CA GLU A 25 -2.88 -17.01 -1.30
C GLU A 25 -3.18 -18.35 -0.63
N SER A 26 -4.42 -18.85 -0.67
CA SER A 26 -4.77 -20.27 -0.47
C SER A 26 -6.27 -20.48 -0.36
N GLY A 27 -6.72 -21.69 -0.69
CA GLY A 27 -8.12 -22.11 -0.66
C GLY A 27 -8.61 -22.59 0.71
N ASP A 28 -7.73 -22.90 1.68
CA ASP A 28 -8.11 -23.45 2.99
C ASP A 28 -7.52 -22.67 4.16
N ARG A 29 -8.38 -22.39 5.15
CA ARG A 29 -8.25 -21.31 6.15
C ARG A 29 -7.44 -21.65 7.41
N GLU A 30 -6.58 -22.67 7.39
CA GLU A 30 -6.17 -23.25 8.67
C GLU A 30 -4.87 -22.72 9.29
N ASP A 31 -3.88 -22.13 8.57
CA ASP A 31 -2.62 -21.77 9.27
C ASP A 31 -1.78 -20.58 8.73
N ASN A 32 -2.09 -19.98 7.58
CA ASN A 32 -1.22 -18.95 6.98
C ASN A 32 -1.96 -17.67 6.58
N PRO A 33 -1.96 -16.60 7.41
CA PRO A 33 -2.55 -15.32 7.06
C PRO A 33 -1.68 -14.61 6.03
N ASN A 34 -2.01 -14.76 4.76
CA ASN A 34 -1.33 -14.12 3.63
C ASN A 34 -2.21 -13.15 2.86
N GLN A 35 -3.08 -12.45 3.59
CA GLN A 35 -3.91 -11.39 3.03
C GLN A 35 -3.06 -10.20 2.61
N ASN A 36 -3.35 -9.64 1.44
CA ASN A 36 -2.68 -8.47 0.90
C ASN A 36 -3.65 -7.54 0.16
N ILE A 37 -3.18 -6.35 -0.19
CA ILE A 37 -3.84 -5.45 -1.14
C ILE A 37 -3.16 -5.67 -2.49
N ALA A 38 -3.83 -6.37 -3.40
CA ALA A 38 -3.31 -6.65 -4.73
C ALA A 38 -3.63 -5.52 -5.72
N ASN A 39 -2.89 -5.49 -6.82
CA ASN A 39 -3.18 -4.68 -8.00
C ASN A 39 -3.21 -3.15 -7.72
N MET A 40 -2.27 -2.64 -6.92
CA MET A 40 -2.09 -1.21 -6.75
C MET A 40 -1.37 -0.64 -7.98
N THR A 41 -2.15 -0.08 -8.92
CA THR A 41 -1.67 0.64 -10.10
C THR A 41 -1.41 2.13 -9.82
N ALA A 42 -0.85 2.87 -10.78
CA ALA A 42 -0.48 4.27 -10.60
C ALA A 42 -1.62 5.15 -10.03
N GLY A 43 -1.42 5.74 -8.86
CA GLY A 43 -2.39 6.56 -8.13
C GLY A 43 -3.32 5.77 -7.20
N ALA A 44 -3.25 4.42 -7.20
CA ALA A 44 -3.95 3.60 -6.22
C ALA A 44 -3.48 3.93 -4.80
N LYS A 45 -4.42 3.94 -3.86
CA LYS A 45 -4.19 4.36 -2.47
C LYS A 45 -4.75 3.37 -1.46
N ALA A 46 -3.92 3.03 -0.49
CA ALA A 46 -4.28 2.29 0.72
C ALA A 46 -4.10 3.20 1.94
N GLY A 47 -5.09 3.25 2.83
CA GLY A 47 -5.09 4.14 3.99
C GLY A 47 -5.31 3.37 5.28
N PHE A 48 -4.43 3.57 6.24
CA PHE A 48 -4.48 2.99 7.58
C PHE A 48 -4.51 4.13 8.59
N LYS A 49 -5.40 4.10 9.56
CA LYS A 49 -5.67 5.25 10.44
C LYS A 49 -5.33 4.92 11.89
N TYR A 50 -5.00 5.96 12.64
CA TYR A 50 -4.86 5.96 14.10
C TYR A 50 -3.60 5.27 14.64
N PHE A 51 -2.46 5.49 14.00
CA PHE A 51 -1.16 5.09 14.56
C PHE A 51 -0.68 6.14 15.55
N ASP A 52 -0.34 5.70 16.76
CA ASP A 52 0.37 6.52 17.75
C ASP A 52 1.85 6.57 17.36
N ILE A 53 2.27 7.65 16.69
CA ILE A 53 3.64 7.85 16.24
C ILE A 53 4.46 8.44 17.39
N LYS A 54 5.56 7.77 17.72
CA LYS A 54 6.53 8.21 18.74
C LYS A 54 7.94 7.89 18.26
N GLU A 55 8.71 8.93 17.98
CA GLU A 55 10.14 8.81 17.60
C GLU A 55 10.41 7.92 16.36
N VAL A 56 9.43 7.78 15.47
CA VAL A 56 9.57 7.01 14.21
C VAL A 56 10.45 7.77 13.21
N SER A 57 11.38 7.06 12.60
CA SER A 57 12.36 7.60 11.65
C SER A 57 12.48 6.79 10.35
N GLU A 58 11.92 5.59 10.30
CA GLU A 58 11.97 4.69 9.14
C GLU A 58 10.61 4.05 8.87
N ILE A 59 10.36 3.75 7.59
CA ILE A 59 9.26 2.89 7.16
C ILE A 59 9.77 1.78 6.25
N SER A 60 9.30 0.57 6.50
CA SER A 60 9.52 -0.59 5.64
C SER A 60 8.20 -1.06 5.04
N VAL A 61 8.23 -1.55 3.80
CA VAL A 61 7.08 -2.15 3.12
C VAL A 61 7.47 -3.48 2.50
N LYS A 62 6.60 -4.48 2.62
CA LYS A 62 6.74 -5.77 1.95
C LYS A 62 5.82 -5.79 0.73
N VAL A 63 6.41 -5.82 -0.46
CA VAL A 63 5.69 -5.75 -1.74
C VAL A 63 6.23 -6.76 -2.74
N ARG A 64 5.47 -7.00 -3.81
CA ARG A 64 5.88 -7.71 -5.02
C ARG A 64 5.15 -7.14 -6.23
N GLY A 65 5.42 -7.68 -7.41
CA GLY A 65 4.67 -7.44 -8.64
C GLY A 65 5.54 -6.90 -9.77
N THR A 66 4.90 -6.47 -10.84
CA THR A 66 5.57 -5.92 -12.02
C THR A 66 5.92 -4.44 -11.89
N GLY A 67 5.58 -3.84 -10.75
CA GLY A 67 5.67 -2.40 -10.52
C GLY A 67 7.10 -1.84 -10.56
N LYS A 68 7.30 -0.78 -11.34
CA LYS A 68 8.54 0.02 -11.34
C LYS A 68 8.23 1.49 -11.05
N GLY A 69 8.66 1.98 -9.89
CA GLY A 69 8.36 3.35 -9.47
C GLY A 69 8.61 3.57 -7.99
N GLU A 70 7.65 4.15 -7.28
CA GLU A 70 7.73 4.40 -5.86
C GLU A 70 6.39 4.24 -5.13
N LEU A 71 6.47 3.84 -3.87
CA LEU A 71 5.36 3.90 -2.92
C LEU A 71 5.54 5.15 -2.05
N GLN A 72 4.63 6.11 -2.18
CA GLN A 72 4.66 7.38 -1.47
C GLN A 72 3.79 7.30 -0.21
N VAL A 73 4.30 7.79 0.93
CA VAL A 73 3.61 7.78 2.22
C VAL A 73 3.22 9.21 2.60
N SER A 74 2.00 9.43 3.06
CA SER A 74 1.49 10.75 3.51
C SER A 74 0.53 10.60 4.68
N THR A 75 0.35 11.66 5.48
CA THR A 75 -0.56 11.62 6.65
C THR A 75 -2.00 11.99 6.33
N THR A 76 -2.25 12.54 5.15
CA THR A 76 -3.58 12.83 4.61
C THR A 76 -3.68 12.32 3.18
N THR A 77 -4.91 12.20 2.65
CA THR A 77 -5.14 11.64 1.30
C THR A 77 -4.47 12.44 0.17
N SER A 78 -4.18 13.72 0.37
CA SER A 78 -3.53 14.59 -0.62
C SER A 78 -2.36 15.38 -0.04
N GLY A 79 -1.85 14.98 1.12
CA GLY A 79 -0.81 15.70 1.84
C GLY A 79 0.59 15.51 1.27
N GLU A 80 1.52 16.25 1.86
CA GLU A 80 2.95 16.12 1.61
C GLU A 80 3.45 14.71 1.94
N LYS A 81 4.52 14.31 1.25
CA LYS A 81 5.08 12.97 1.41
C LYS A 81 6.06 12.96 2.57
N VAL A 82 5.76 12.13 3.56
CA VAL A 82 6.62 11.90 4.72
C VAL A 82 7.68 10.83 4.43
N ALA A 83 7.47 10.00 3.41
CA ALA A 83 8.46 9.07 2.86
C ALA A 83 8.19 8.76 1.38
N ARG A 84 9.24 8.35 0.66
CA ARG A 84 9.19 7.82 -0.71
C ARG A 84 10.03 6.56 -0.76
N ILE A 85 9.44 5.44 -1.16
CA ILE A 85 10.10 4.13 -1.15
C ILE A 85 10.23 3.67 -2.60
N PRO A 86 11.44 3.67 -3.21
CA PRO A 86 11.64 3.15 -4.56
C PRO A 86 11.33 1.66 -4.64
N ILE A 87 10.52 1.27 -5.62
CA ILE A 87 10.12 -0.12 -5.87
C ILE A 87 10.59 -0.54 -7.27
N SER A 88 11.15 -1.75 -7.33
CA SER A 88 11.53 -2.41 -8.58
C SER A 88 10.67 -3.67 -8.77
N PRO A 89 10.47 -4.14 -10.01
CA PRO A 89 9.72 -5.35 -10.29
C PRO A 89 10.37 -6.57 -9.63
N GLU A 90 9.56 -7.40 -8.98
CA GLU A 90 9.98 -8.66 -8.35
C GLU A 90 8.78 -9.60 -8.20
N GLU A 91 8.94 -10.88 -8.52
CA GLU A 91 7.86 -11.87 -8.38
C GLU A 91 7.69 -12.30 -6.91
N ASP A 92 8.81 -12.41 -6.19
CA ASP A 92 8.84 -12.73 -4.78
C ASP A 92 8.55 -11.53 -3.87
N TRP A 93 8.14 -11.81 -2.63
CA TRP A 93 7.93 -10.77 -1.64
C TRP A 93 9.25 -10.18 -1.12
N LEU A 94 9.53 -8.92 -1.45
CA LEU A 94 10.70 -8.20 -0.94
C LEU A 94 10.34 -7.07 0.02
N MET A 95 11.25 -6.81 0.94
CA MET A 95 11.18 -5.66 1.84
C MET A 95 11.97 -4.48 1.27
N TYR A 96 11.31 -3.32 1.19
CA TYR A 96 11.92 -2.06 0.82
C TYR A 96 11.83 -1.09 1.99
N ARG A 97 12.84 -0.25 2.17
CA ARG A 97 12.95 0.67 3.32
C ARG A 97 13.24 2.08 2.85
N SER A 98 12.80 3.06 3.62
CA SER A 98 13.13 4.47 3.37
C SER A 98 13.04 5.28 4.67
N PRO A 99 13.88 6.30 4.85
CA PRO A 99 13.70 7.27 5.93
C PRO A 99 12.31 7.91 5.87
N MET A 100 11.70 8.09 7.04
CA MET A 100 10.40 8.70 7.22
C MET A 100 10.52 9.90 8.15
N LYS A 101 9.94 11.04 7.73
CA LYS A 101 9.89 12.26 8.55
C LYS A 101 8.45 12.56 8.89
N ILE A 102 8.06 12.23 10.12
CA ILE A 102 6.69 12.40 10.61
C ILE A 102 6.72 12.98 12.03
N ASN A 103 5.73 13.80 12.36
CA ASN A 103 5.58 14.34 13.70
C ASN A 103 4.90 13.32 14.62
N ASP A 104 5.31 13.31 15.88
CA ASP A 104 4.68 12.52 16.92
C ASP A 104 3.16 12.80 17.04
N GLY A 105 2.44 11.80 17.54
CA GLY A 105 1.00 11.83 17.78
C GLY A 105 0.21 10.88 16.89
N VAL A 106 -1.12 10.97 17.00
CA VAL A 106 -2.04 10.07 16.29
C VAL A 106 -2.17 10.48 14.84
N ASN A 107 -1.59 9.69 13.94
CA ASN A 107 -1.57 9.95 12.50
C ASN A 107 -2.25 8.83 11.70
N ALA A 108 -2.76 9.18 10.52
CA ALA A 108 -3.05 8.20 9.49
C ALA A 108 -1.84 8.04 8.57
N LEU A 109 -1.75 6.91 7.87
CA LEU A 109 -0.75 6.64 6.84
C LEU A 109 -1.48 6.24 5.56
N TYR A 110 -1.25 7.02 4.50
CA TYR A 110 -1.75 6.77 3.16
C TYR A 110 -0.59 6.43 2.24
N PHE A 111 -0.62 5.22 1.70
CA PHE A 111 0.31 4.69 0.74
C PHE A 111 -0.26 4.88 -0.67
N THR A 112 0.45 5.62 -1.52
CA THR A 112 0.05 5.86 -2.91
C THR A 112 1.14 5.33 -3.84
N TYR A 113 0.79 4.38 -4.69
CA TYR A 113 1.74 3.88 -5.68
C TYR A 113 1.84 4.87 -6.85
N GLN A 114 3.05 5.13 -7.35
CA GLN A 114 3.30 5.90 -8.57
C GLN A 114 4.37 5.20 -9.38
N GLY A 115 4.05 4.79 -10.60
CA GLY A 115 4.95 4.04 -11.45
C GLY A 115 4.21 3.29 -12.54
N ASP A 116 4.95 2.47 -13.28
CA ASP A 116 4.40 1.58 -14.30
C ASP A 116 4.09 0.21 -13.70
N GLY A 117 3.09 -0.50 -14.24
CA GLY A 117 2.67 -1.80 -13.74
C GLY A 117 1.85 -1.71 -12.45
N ALA A 118 1.89 -2.78 -11.66
CA ALA A 118 1.15 -2.89 -10.41
C ALA A 118 2.02 -3.53 -9.32
N ILE A 119 1.75 -3.14 -8.08
CA ILE A 119 2.32 -3.79 -6.90
C ILE A 119 1.22 -4.43 -6.06
N ASP A 120 1.57 -5.50 -5.37
CA ASP A 120 0.80 -6.01 -4.24
C ASP A 120 1.47 -5.53 -2.95
N LEU A 121 0.68 -5.02 -2.00
CA LEU A 121 1.15 -4.58 -0.69
C LEU A 121 0.73 -5.60 0.37
N TYR A 122 1.73 -6.27 0.96
CA TYR A 122 1.52 -7.28 2.00
C TYR A 122 1.46 -6.66 3.40
N SER A 123 2.51 -5.93 3.77
CA SER A 123 2.65 -5.34 5.10
C SER A 123 3.54 -4.11 5.07
N PHE A 124 3.52 -3.37 6.17
CA PHE A 124 4.49 -2.32 6.46
C PHE A 124 4.86 -2.32 7.95
N THR A 125 6.03 -1.79 8.27
CA THR A 125 6.46 -1.50 9.65
C THR A 125 6.94 -0.05 9.73
N ILE A 126 6.76 0.55 10.90
CA ILE A 126 7.27 1.88 11.25
C ILE A 126 8.20 1.71 12.44
N GLU A 127 9.38 2.32 12.38
CA GLU A 127 10.47 2.17 13.35
C GLU A 127 11.11 3.52 13.65
#